data_AF-A0A2M8GCN7-F1
#
_entry.id   AF-A0A2M8GCN7-F1
#
_cell.length_a   1.000
_cell.length_b   1.000
_cell.length_c   1.000
_cell.angle_alpha   90.00
_cell.angle_beta   90.00
_cell.angle_gamma   90.00
#
_symmetry.space_group_name_H-M   'P 1'
#
loop_
_entity.id
_entity.type
_entity.pdbx_description
1 polymer ?
#
loop_
_entity_poly.entity_id
_entity_poly.type
_entity_poly.pdbx_seq_one_letter_code
_entity_poly.pdbx_strand_id
1 'polypeptide(L)'
;GAALSWMMAEWAYRSKPTVLGAASGAVAGLVAITPASGFVGPMPALVIGLVVGVICYAAVNLKTKFGYDDSLDVVGVHGVGGTWGAIATGLFASKTLNSAGNNGLLFGNPSLLWDQLIGVGAAWVYSFIVTFAILKILDWTLGLRVSEKEEYDGLDLSQHGESGYTL
;
A
#
# COMPACT_ATOMS: atom_id res chain seq x y z
N GLY A 1 9.43 7.90 10.15
CA GLY A 1 10.23 6.89 9.45
C GLY A 1 10.00 6.97 7.96
N ALA A 2 8.85 6.48 7.49
CA ALA A 2 8.57 6.26 6.07
C ALA A 2 8.60 7.52 5.18
N ALA A 3 8.06 8.66 5.63
CA ALA A 3 8.16 9.91 4.88
C ALA A 3 9.62 10.30 4.58
N LEU A 4 10.48 10.20 5.59
CA LEU A 4 11.90 10.53 5.45
C LEU A 4 12.63 9.52 4.55
N SER A 5 12.42 8.22 4.75
CA SER A 5 13.10 7.20 3.93
C SER A 5 12.61 7.21 2.48
N TRP A 6 11.33 7.50 2.24
CA TRP A 6 10.80 7.74 0.89
C TRP A 6 11.45 8.96 0.26
N MET A 7 11.47 10.11 0.95
CA MET A 7 12.13 11.32 0.43
C MET A 7 13.60 11.09 0.13
N MET A 8 14.31 10.35 0.98
CA MET A 8 15.72 10.00 0.74
C MET A 8 15.88 9.09 -0.48
N ALA A 9 15.01 8.08 -0.65
CA ALA A 9 15.01 7.23 -1.84
C ALA A 9 14.70 8.05 -3.10
N GLU A 10 13.64 8.84 -3.07
CA GLU A 10 13.26 9.73 -4.16
C GLU A 10 14.38 10.70 -4.53
N TRP A 11 15.04 11.30 -3.54
CA TRP A 11 16.17 12.19 -3.78
C TRP A 11 17.33 11.44 -4.44
N ALA A 12 17.66 10.22 -3.97
CA ALA A 12 18.72 9.41 -4.56
C ALA A 12 18.45 9.07 -6.04
N TYR A 13 17.21 8.79 -6.43
CA TYR A 13 16.86 8.37 -7.80
C TYR A 13 16.42 9.51 -8.73
N ARG A 14 15.82 10.58 -8.21
CA ARG A 14 15.23 11.69 -8.98
C ARG A 14 15.91 13.04 -8.72
N SER A 15 16.96 13.07 -7.91
CA SER A 15 17.76 14.25 -7.54
C SER A 15 17.03 15.36 -6.79
N LYS A 16 15.70 15.24 -6.58
CA LYS A 16 14.88 16.21 -5.84
C LYS A 16 13.78 15.50 -5.05
N PRO A 17 13.64 15.77 -3.74
CA PRO A 17 12.48 15.30 -2.97
C PRO A 17 11.23 16.11 -3.31
N THR A 18 10.07 15.48 -3.28
CA THR A 18 8.77 16.13 -3.56
C THR A 18 7.84 16.11 -2.34
N VAL A 19 6.93 17.08 -2.27
CA VAL A 19 5.89 17.12 -1.22
C VAL A 19 4.93 15.93 -1.37
N LEU A 20 4.58 15.58 -2.60
CA LEU A 20 3.75 14.40 -2.89
C LEU A 20 4.47 13.12 -2.46
N GLY A 21 5.77 12.98 -2.75
CA GLY A 21 6.58 11.85 -2.29
C GLY A 21 6.63 11.76 -0.75
N ALA A 22 6.80 12.89 -0.06
CA ALA A 22 6.74 12.92 1.40
C ALA A 22 5.38 12.48 1.94
N ALA A 23 4.28 12.93 1.33
CA ALA A 23 2.92 12.54 1.70
C ALA A 23 2.66 11.05 1.44
N SER A 24 3.02 10.54 0.26
CA SER A 24 2.92 9.11 -0.08
C SER A 24 3.74 8.25 0.87
N GLY A 25 4.96 8.68 1.20
CA GLY A 25 5.80 8.04 2.20
C GLY A 25 5.17 8.04 3.59
N ALA A 26 4.52 9.13 4.00
CA ALA A 26 3.80 9.19 5.28
C ALA A 26 2.64 8.17 5.31
N VAL A 27 1.83 8.11 4.24
CA VAL A 27 0.73 7.14 4.11
C VAL A 27 1.26 5.71 4.11
N ALA A 28 2.34 5.40 3.36
CA ALA A 28 2.96 4.07 3.37
C ALA A 28 3.40 3.65 4.79
N GLY A 29 3.93 4.60 5.58
CA GLY A 29 4.23 4.39 7.00
C GLY A 29 3.01 4.02 7.84
N LEU A 30 1.91 4.75 7.67
CA LEU A 30 0.65 4.49 8.38
C LEU A 30 0.05 3.13 8.00
N VAL A 31 0.08 2.79 6.70
CA VAL A 31 -0.35 1.49 6.21
C VAL A 31 0.47 0.37 6.85
N ALA A 32 1.81 0.44 6.81
CA ALA A 32 2.64 -0.63 7.33
C ALA A 32 2.57 -0.77 8.86
N ILE A 33 2.37 0.32 9.61
CA ILE A 33 2.23 0.22 11.07
C ILE A 33 0.85 -0.27 11.50
N THR A 34 -0.19 -0.16 10.66
CA THR A 34 -1.57 -0.57 11.00
C THR A 34 -1.65 -1.97 11.62
N PRO A 35 -1.13 -3.05 10.99
CA PRO A 35 -1.19 -4.39 11.58
C PRO A 35 -0.25 -4.59 12.79
N ALA A 36 0.70 -3.69 13.04
CA ALA A 36 1.71 -3.82 14.09
C ALA A 36 1.49 -2.89 15.28
N SER A 37 0.63 -1.86 15.13
CA SER A 37 0.50 -0.70 16.02
C SER A 37 0.22 -1.04 17.48
N GLY A 38 -0.53 -2.12 17.71
CA GLY A 38 -0.85 -2.62 19.05
C GLY A 38 0.08 -3.70 19.59
N PHE A 39 1.18 -4.03 18.89
CA PHE A 39 2.01 -5.20 19.21
C PHE A 39 3.53 -4.92 19.24
N VAL A 40 3.98 -3.77 18.73
CA VAL A 40 5.41 -3.45 18.57
C VAL A 40 5.82 -2.16 19.26
N GLY A 41 7.07 -2.09 19.69
CA GLY A 41 7.60 -0.94 20.44
C GLY A 41 8.09 0.17 19.51
N PRO A 42 8.54 1.32 20.07
CA PRO A 42 8.98 2.47 19.27
C PRO A 42 10.14 2.14 18.33
N MET A 43 11.12 1.34 18.76
CA MET A 43 12.29 1.00 17.94
C MET A 43 11.92 0.10 16.74
N PRO A 44 11.20 -1.02 16.90
CA PRO A 44 10.63 -1.74 15.76
C PRO A 44 9.74 -0.88 14.86
N ALA A 45 8.89 0.00 15.42
CA ALA A 45 8.03 0.88 14.63
C ALA A 45 8.84 1.82 13.71
N LEU A 46 9.98 2.34 14.19
CA LEU A 46 10.90 3.13 13.36
C LEU A 46 11.48 2.29 12.23
N VAL A 47 11.91 1.06 12.50
CA VAL A 47 12.44 0.14 11.47
C VAL A 47 11.37 -0.17 10.42
N ILE A 48 10.15 -0.51 10.84
CA ILE A 48 9.01 -0.75 9.94
C ILE A 48 8.79 0.44 9.02
N GLY A 49 8.78 1.65 9.59
CA GLY A 49 8.61 2.89 8.83
C GLY A 49 9.76 3.14 7.86
N LEU A 50 11.01 2.99 8.28
CA LEU A 50 12.16 3.26 7.40
C LEU A 50 12.19 2.29 6.21
N VAL A 51 11.94 1.00 6.46
CA VAL A 51 11.90 -0.02 5.41
C VAL A 51 10.73 0.22 4.46
N VAL A 52 9.52 0.49 4.97
CA VAL A 52 8.34 0.63 4.10
C VAL A 52 8.47 1.80 3.13
N GLY A 53 9.06 2.92 3.55
CA GLY A 53 9.23 4.08 2.67
C GLY A 53 10.07 3.76 1.43
N VAL A 54 11.10 2.91 1.57
CA VAL A 54 11.96 2.50 0.44
C VAL A 54 11.26 1.47 -0.45
N ILE A 55 10.64 0.44 0.13
CA ILE A 55 10.00 -0.62 -0.65
C ILE A 55 8.78 -0.11 -1.42
N CYS A 56 7.97 0.77 -0.82
CA CYS A 56 6.79 1.32 -1.48
C CYS A 56 7.18 2.34 -2.56
N TYR A 57 8.25 3.12 -2.36
CA TYR A 57 8.82 3.95 -3.43
C TYR A 57 9.22 3.08 -4.61
N ALA A 58 9.98 1.99 -4.37
CA ALA A 58 10.37 1.08 -5.44
C ALA A 58 9.15 0.45 -6.14
N ALA A 59 8.14 0.01 -5.37
CA ALA A 59 6.92 -0.60 -5.90
C ALA A 59 6.12 0.34 -6.80
N VAL A 60 5.95 1.61 -6.40
CA VAL A 60 5.29 2.63 -7.23
C VAL A 60 6.01 2.84 -8.56
N ASN A 61 7.34 2.80 -8.56
CA ASN A 61 8.11 2.94 -9.79
C ASN A 61 8.11 1.68 -10.67
N LEU A 62 7.63 0.52 -10.18
CA LEU A 62 7.51 -0.69 -11.00
C LEU A 62 6.34 -0.67 -11.98
N LYS A 63 5.32 0.16 -11.74
CA LYS A 63 4.14 0.23 -12.63
C LYS A 63 4.50 0.67 -14.05
N THR A 64 5.43 1.60 -14.19
CA THR A 64 5.93 2.06 -15.50
C THR A 64 6.72 0.97 -16.23
N LYS A 65 7.39 0.08 -15.48
CA LYS A 65 8.13 -1.05 -16.04
C LYS A 65 7.21 -2.18 -16.50
N PHE A 66 6.13 -2.45 -15.78
CA PHE A 66 5.18 -3.51 -16.09
C PHE A 66 3.99 -3.06 -16.96
N GLY A 67 3.84 -1.75 -17.17
CA GLY A 67 2.83 -1.20 -18.07
C GLY A 67 1.40 -1.28 -17.54
N TYR A 68 1.20 -1.41 -16.22
CA TYR A 68 -0.13 -1.33 -15.62
C TYR A 68 -0.44 0.08 -15.13
N ASP A 69 -1.71 0.48 -15.26
CA ASP A 69 -2.21 1.75 -14.78
C ASP A 69 -2.81 1.58 -13.38
N ASP A 70 -2.04 1.96 -12.37
CA ASP A 70 -2.48 2.15 -10.99
C ASP A 70 -2.43 3.66 -10.71
N SER A 71 -3.53 4.33 -11.03
CA SER A 71 -3.59 5.79 -11.14
C SER A 71 -3.27 6.50 -9.82
N LEU A 72 -3.59 5.88 -8.68
CA LEU A 72 -3.38 6.43 -7.33
C LEU A 72 -2.35 5.64 -6.51
N ASP A 73 -1.54 4.80 -7.14
CA ASP A 73 -0.47 4.03 -6.47
C ASP A 73 -0.97 3.10 -5.36
N VAL A 74 -2.21 2.61 -5.44
CA VAL A 74 -2.86 1.82 -4.40
C VAL A 74 -2.12 0.49 -4.18
N VAL A 75 -1.69 -0.17 -5.25
CA VAL A 75 -0.96 -1.45 -5.15
C VAL A 75 0.42 -1.22 -4.51
N GLY A 76 1.12 -0.18 -4.94
CA GLY A 76 2.46 0.14 -4.46
C GLY A 76 2.51 0.63 -3.01
N VAL A 77 1.53 1.45 -2.60
CA VAL A 77 1.47 2.00 -1.23
C VAL A 77 0.72 1.07 -0.28
N HIS A 78 -0.49 0.64 -0.63
CA HIS A 78 -1.34 -0.15 0.26
C HIS A 78 -1.05 -1.64 0.16
N GLY A 79 -0.99 -2.19 -1.04
CA GLY A 79 -0.73 -3.62 -1.26
C GLY A 79 0.64 -4.03 -0.71
N VAL A 80 1.71 -3.41 -1.20
CA VAL A 80 3.08 -3.71 -0.74
C VAL A 80 3.32 -3.24 0.70
N GLY A 81 2.84 -2.05 1.07
CA GLY A 81 3.02 -1.51 2.42
C GLY A 81 2.32 -2.36 3.49
N GLY A 82 1.08 -2.78 3.22
CA GLY A 82 0.32 -3.66 4.10
C GLY A 82 0.93 -5.06 4.22
N THR A 83 1.45 -5.59 3.11
CA THR A 83 2.19 -6.87 3.08
C THR A 83 3.41 -6.81 3.99
N TRP A 84 4.24 -5.79 3.83
CA TRP A 84 5.39 -5.58 4.70
C TRP A 84 4.99 -5.38 6.16
N GLY A 85 3.95 -4.57 6.42
CA GLY A 85 3.43 -4.36 7.76
C GLY A 85 3.04 -5.67 8.45
N ALA A 86 2.29 -6.53 7.75
CA ALA A 86 1.86 -7.82 8.29
C ALA A 86 3.04 -8.77 8.54
N ILE A 87 4.02 -8.82 7.63
CA ILE A 87 5.26 -9.58 7.83
C ILE A 87 6.01 -9.05 9.06
N ALA A 88 6.15 -7.72 9.16
CA ALA A 88 6.86 -7.09 10.26
C ALA A 88 6.16 -7.28 11.61
N THR A 89 4.82 -7.35 11.67
CA THR A 89 4.10 -7.80 12.87
C THR A 89 4.55 -9.20 13.28
N GLY A 90 4.64 -10.13 12.31
CA GLY A 90 5.13 -11.50 12.56
C GLY A 90 6.58 -11.57 13.04
N LEU A 91 7.41 -10.57 12.71
CA LEU A 91 8.79 -10.46 13.17
C LEU A 91 8.89 -9.84 14.58
N PHE A 92 8.20 -8.73 14.81
CA PHE A 92 8.47 -7.81 15.92
C PHE A 92 7.41 -7.78 17.02
N ALA A 93 6.28 -8.49 16.89
CA ALA A 93 5.25 -8.51 17.92
C ALA A 93 5.81 -9.01 19.27
N SER A 94 5.35 -8.43 20.37
CA SER A 94 5.81 -8.78 21.71
C SER A 94 4.65 -8.83 22.71
N LYS A 95 4.56 -9.93 23.47
CA LYS A 95 3.62 -10.08 24.59
C LYS A 95 3.85 -9.09 25.73
N THR A 96 5.06 -8.53 25.83
CA THR A 96 5.37 -7.48 26.80
C THR A 96 4.61 -6.19 26.48
N LEU A 97 4.31 -5.94 25.21
CA LEU A 97 3.56 -4.77 24.77
C LEU A 97 2.06 -5.03 24.72
N ASN A 98 1.67 -6.26 24.39
CA ASN A 98 0.27 -6.65 24.38
C ASN A 98 0.11 -8.13 24.76
N SER A 99 -0.37 -8.37 25.97
CA SER A 99 -0.55 -9.71 26.53
C SER A 99 -1.63 -10.54 25.81
N ALA A 100 -2.55 -9.90 25.08
CA ALA A 100 -3.54 -10.58 24.26
C ALA A 100 -2.98 -11.04 22.89
N GLY A 101 -1.81 -10.53 22.50
CA GLY A 101 -1.11 -10.93 21.27
C GLY A 101 -0.20 -12.14 21.46
N ASN A 102 0.69 -12.35 20.49
CA ASN A 102 1.77 -13.33 20.55
C ASN A 102 3.14 -12.68 20.33
N ASN A 103 4.19 -13.38 20.74
CA ASN A 103 5.54 -13.01 20.34
C ASN A 103 5.70 -13.27 18.84
N GLY A 104 6.49 -12.43 18.18
CA GLY A 104 6.97 -12.65 16.83
C GLY A 104 8.24 -13.51 16.80
N LEU A 105 8.76 -13.73 15.59
CA LEU A 105 9.94 -14.55 15.34
C LEU A 105 11.14 -14.09 16.19
N LEU A 106 11.41 -12.79 16.25
CA LEU A 106 12.56 -12.23 16.96
C LEU A 106 12.41 -12.29 18.49
N PHE A 107 11.21 -12.62 18.98
CA PHE A 107 10.88 -12.83 20.38
C PHE A 107 10.61 -14.31 20.69
N GLY A 108 11.10 -15.22 19.83
CA GLY A 108 11.13 -16.66 20.09
C GLY A 108 9.93 -17.46 19.58
N ASN A 109 9.03 -16.85 18.81
CA ASN A 109 7.87 -17.55 18.26
C ASN A 109 7.81 -17.47 16.73
N PRO A 110 8.35 -18.47 16.01
CA PRO A 110 8.34 -18.49 14.55
C PRO A 110 6.95 -18.73 13.96
N SER A 111 6.00 -19.31 14.72
CA SER A 111 4.67 -19.62 14.18
C SER A 111 3.92 -18.35 13.78
N LEU A 112 4.08 -17.25 14.52
CA LEU A 112 3.38 -16.01 14.22
C LEU A 112 3.78 -15.45 12.85
N LEU A 113 5.06 -15.51 12.47
CA LEU A 113 5.48 -15.10 11.14
C LEU A 113 4.81 -15.95 10.05
N TRP A 114 4.73 -17.26 10.28
CA TRP A 114 4.07 -18.18 9.35
C TRP A 114 2.58 -17.89 9.21
N ASP A 115 1.89 -17.64 10.32
CA ASP A 115 0.48 -17.27 10.34
C ASP A 115 0.24 -15.96 9.57
N GLN A 116 1.11 -14.97 9.74
CA GLN A 116 1.05 -13.71 8.99
C GLN A 116 1.27 -13.92 7.49
N LEU A 117 2.20 -14.78 7.08
CA LEU A 117 2.44 -15.09 5.67
C LEU A 117 1.23 -15.80 5.03
N ILE A 118 0.61 -16.74 5.74
CA ILE A 118 -0.63 -17.39 5.29
C ILE A 118 -1.74 -16.34 5.17
N GLY A 119 -1.94 -15.50 6.17
CA GLY A 119 -2.97 -14.46 6.16
C GLY A 119 -2.80 -13.47 5.01
N VAL A 120 -1.57 -13.01 4.76
CA VAL A 120 -1.21 -12.17 3.62
C VAL A 120 -1.54 -12.89 2.30
N GLY A 121 -1.06 -14.13 2.13
CA GLY A 121 -1.31 -14.90 0.91
C GLY A 121 -2.79 -15.12 0.64
N ALA A 122 -3.55 -15.50 1.68
CA ALA A 122 -4.99 -15.68 1.59
C ALA A 122 -5.71 -14.37 1.21
N ALA A 123 -5.34 -13.25 1.82
CA ALA A 123 -5.90 -11.94 1.49
C ALA A 123 -5.60 -11.54 0.04
N TRP A 124 -4.36 -11.69 -0.44
CA TRP A 124 -3.98 -11.41 -1.83
C TRP A 124 -4.79 -12.25 -2.82
N VAL A 125 -4.84 -13.57 -2.60
CA VAL A 125 -5.57 -14.49 -3.49
C VAL A 125 -7.05 -14.17 -3.50
N TYR A 126 -7.66 -14.01 -2.33
CA TYR A 126 -9.08 -13.71 -2.22
C TYR A 126 -9.43 -12.36 -2.87
N SER A 127 -8.74 -11.28 -2.49
CA SER A 127 -8.98 -9.95 -3.04
C SER A 127 -8.79 -9.93 -4.55
N PHE A 128 -7.71 -10.53 -5.08
CA PHE A 128 -7.49 -10.55 -6.52
C PHE A 128 -8.58 -11.33 -7.27
N ILE A 129 -8.87 -12.57 -6.86
CA ILE A 129 -9.83 -13.44 -7.57
C ILE A 129 -11.24 -12.86 -7.51
N VAL A 130 -11.68 -12.45 -6.32
CA VAL A 130 -13.05 -11.97 -6.12
C VAL A 130 -13.25 -10.62 -6.80
N THR A 131 -12.32 -9.68 -6.63
CA THR A 131 -12.41 -8.38 -7.33
C THR A 131 -12.34 -8.57 -8.84
N PHE A 132 -11.46 -9.42 -9.36
CA PHE A 132 -11.40 -9.71 -10.80
C PHE A 132 -12.73 -10.26 -11.33
N ALA A 133 -13.32 -11.24 -10.63
CA ALA A 133 -14.60 -11.80 -11.02
C ALA A 133 -15.73 -10.76 -11.01
N ILE A 134 -15.82 -9.94 -9.95
CA ILE A 134 -16.81 -8.87 -9.83
C ILE A 134 -16.64 -7.87 -10.98
N LEU A 135 -15.42 -7.37 -11.20
CA LEU A 135 -15.16 -6.37 -12.24
C LEU A 135 -15.47 -6.94 -13.63
N LYS A 136 -15.14 -8.22 -13.91
CA LYS A 136 -15.48 -8.84 -15.20
C LYS A 136 -16.98 -9.01 -15.42
N ILE A 137 -17.73 -9.36 -14.38
CA ILE A 137 -19.18 -9.47 -14.47
C ILE A 137 -19.80 -8.09 -14.71
N LEU A 138 -19.36 -7.06 -13.98
CA LEU A 138 -19.86 -5.70 -14.16
C LEU A 138 -19.50 -5.14 -15.54
N ASP A 139 -18.29 -5.39 -16.02
CA ASP A 139 -17.84 -4.95 -17.35
C ASP A 139 -18.67 -5.60 -18.47
N TRP A 140 -19.03 -6.87 -18.32
CA TRP A 140 -19.87 -7.56 -19.31
C TRP A 140 -21.35 -7.14 -19.27
N THR A 141 -21.86 -6.76 -18.10
CA THR A 141 -23.30 -6.47 -17.92
C THR A 141 -23.64 -4.99 -18.07
N LEU A 142 -22.79 -4.11 -17.57
CA LEU A 142 -23.01 -2.66 -17.52
C LEU A 142 -21.98 -1.88 -18.33
N GLY A 143 -20.76 -2.42 -18.49
CA GLY A 143 -19.59 -1.68 -18.95
C GLY A 143 -19.02 -0.82 -17.83
N LEU A 144 -17.74 -1.02 -17.48
CA LEU A 144 -17.12 -0.30 -16.35
C LEU A 144 -16.43 1.00 -16.76
N ARG A 145 -15.86 1.05 -17.97
CA ARG A 145 -15.12 2.23 -18.45
C ARG A 145 -16.04 3.05 -19.35
N VAL A 146 -15.97 4.37 -19.19
CA VAL A 146 -16.59 5.33 -20.12
C VAL A 146 -15.99 5.18 -21.52
N SER A 147 -16.68 5.69 -22.53
CA SER A 147 -16.14 5.68 -23.90
C SER A 147 -14.89 6.57 -24.01
N GLU A 148 -14.02 6.29 -24.98
CA GLU A 148 -12.79 7.09 -25.22
C GLU A 148 -13.10 8.58 -25.43
N LYS A 149 -14.25 8.89 -26.04
CA LYS A 149 -14.71 10.26 -26.23
C LYS A 149 -15.06 10.93 -24.89
N GLU A 150 -15.84 10.26 -24.04
CA GLU A 150 -16.19 10.79 -22.71
C GLU A 150 -14.97 10.94 -21.81
N GLU A 151 -13.98 10.04 -21.94
CA GLU A 151 -12.69 10.15 -21.26
C GLU A 151 -11.90 11.38 -21.75
N TYR A 152 -11.90 11.64 -23.07
CA TYR A 152 -11.25 12.81 -23.67
C TYR A 152 -11.94 14.13 -23.29
N ASP A 153 -13.27 14.15 -23.29
CA ASP A 153 -14.07 15.33 -22.92
C ASP A 153 -13.99 15.61 -21.40
N GLY A 154 -13.63 14.61 -20.60
CA GLY A 154 -13.50 14.69 -19.14
C GLY A 154 -14.76 14.22 -18.41
N LEU A 155 -14.58 13.55 -17.25
CA LEU A 155 -15.70 12.99 -16.49
C LEU A 155 -16.60 14.07 -15.86
N ASP A 156 -16.04 15.23 -15.49
CA ASP A 156 -16.82 16.36 -14.96
C ASP A 156 -17.91 16.79 -15.97
N LEU A 157 -17.56 16.90 -17.26
CA LEU A 157 -18.51 17.29 -18.29
C LEU A 157 -19.40 16.11 -18.73
N SER A 158 -18.80 14.95 -19.02
CA SER A 158 -19.53 13.83 -19.60
C SER A 158 -20.47 13.13 -18.63
N GLN A 159 -20.09 13.02 -17.35
CA GLN A 159 -20.89 12.33 -16.33
C GLN A 159 -21.64 13.28 -15.40
N HIS A 160 -21.14 14.50 -15.18
CA HIS A 160 -21.73 15.44 -14.22
C HIS A 160 -22.29 16.72 -14.85
N GLY A 161 -21.97 17.02 -16.12
CA GLY A 161 -22.44 18.24 -16.81
C GLY A 161 -21.87 19.54 -16.22
N GLU A 162 -20.77 19.46 -15.48
CA GLU A 162 -20.15 20.57 -14.75
C GLU A 162 -18.69 20.77 -15.17
N SER A 163 -18.14 21.95 -14.92
CA SER A 163 -16.70 22.21 -15.08
C SER A 163 -16.08 22.38 -13.70
N GLY A 164 -15.07 21.56 -13.36
CA GLY A 164 -14.38 21.64 -12.08
C GLY A 164 -13.72 23.00 -11.81
N TYR A 165 -13.35 23.73 -12.87
CA TYR A 165 -12.87 25.11 -12.81
C TYR A 165 -13.42 25.95 -13.97
N THR A 166 -13.79 27.18 -13.69
CA THR A 166 -14.03 28.24 -14.68
C THR A 166 -12.93 29.27 -14.53
N LEU A 167 -11.92 29.19 -15.41
CA LEU A 167 -10.82 30.16 -15.48
C LEU A 167 -11.21 31.38 -16.33
#